data_AF-A0A967AN04-F1
#
_entry.id   AF-A0A967AN04-F1
#
_cell.length_a   1.000
_cell.length_b   1.000
_cell.length_c   1.000
_cell.angle_alpha   90.00
_cell.angle_beta   90.00
_cell.angle_gamma   90.00
#
_symmetry.space_group_name_H-M   'P 1'
#
loop_
_entity.id
_entity.type
_entity.pdbx_description
1 polymer ?
#
loop_
_entity_poly.entity_id
_entity_poly.type
_entity_poly.pdbx_seq_one_letter_code
_entity_poly.pdbx_strand_id
1 'polypeptide(L)'
;MKAVKYTKEGVVIPSSWMKGWGKAVVAHRDSDVLILESPARAASRKKLARMVGKVRRAARELSITPEQIAAEVAAVRRERARRS
;
A
#
# COMPACT_ATOMS: atom_id res chain seq x y z
N MET A 1 5.42 -22.20 -10.05
CA MET A 1 5.05 -20.81 -10.39
C MET A 1 4.58 -20.82 -11.85
N LYS A 2 3.29 -20.56 -12.16
CA LYS A 2 2.83 -20.54 -13.57
C LYS A 2 3.38 -19.27 -14.23
N ALA A 3 4.11 -19.43 -15.32
CA ALA A 3 4.73 -18.33 -16.04
C ALA A 3 3.66 -17.34 -16.54
N VAL A 4 3.86 -16.06 -16.24
CA VAL A 4 3.05 -14.97 -16.77
C VAL A 4 3.33 -14.89 -18.27
N LYS A 5 2.29 -14.99 -19.10
CA LYS A 5 2.45 -15.01 -20.56
C LYS A 5 2.32 -13.59 -21.09
N TYR A 6 3.36 -13.10 -21.75
CA TYR A 6 3.38 -11.81 -22.43
C TYR A 6 2.95 -12.00 -23.89
N THR A 7 2.05 -11.16 -24.37
CA THR A 7 1.60 -11.10 -25.77
C THR A 7 1.85 -9.70 -26.32
N LYS A 8 1.71 -9.52 -27.64
CA LYS A 8 1.77 -8.20 -28.29
C LYS A 8 0.73 -7.21 -27.76
N GLU A 9 -0.35 -7.73 -27.18
CA GLU A 9 -1.49 -6.97 -26.66
C GLU A 9 -1.34 -6.67 -25.16
N GLY A 10 -0.40 -7.33 -24.46
CA GLY A 10 -0.13 -7.09 -23.04
C GLY A 10 0.17 -8.35 -22.25
N VAL A 11 -0.09 -8.28 -20.94
CA VAL A 11 0.14 -9.39 -20.01
C VAL A 11 -1.14 -10.21 -19.85
N VAL A 12 -1.06 -11.51 -20.09
CA VAL A 12 -2.16 -12.44 -19.81
C VAL A 12 -2.10 -12.84 -18.34
N ILE A 13 -3.11 -12.39 -17.59
CA ILE A 13 -3.27 -12.72 -16.18
C ILE A 13 -4.17 -13.95 -16.05
N PRO A 14 -3.72 -15.02 -15.36
CA PRO A 14 -4.56 -16.18 -15.14
C PRO A 14 -5.87 -15.80 -14.44
N SER A 15 -7.01 -16.20 -15.01
CA SER A 15 -8.34 -15.91 -14.44
C SER A 15 -8.50 -16.41 -13.00
N SER A 16 -7.79 -17.49 -12.64
CA SER A 16 -7.72 -18.01 -11.26
C SER A 16 -7.20 -16.99 -10.25
N TRP A 17 -6.32 -16.07 -10.65
CA TRP A 17 -5.80 -15.01 -9.77
C TRP A 17 -6.81 -13.89 -9.55
N MET A 18 -7.74 -13.75 -10.50
CA MET A 18 -8.81 -12.76 -10.49
C MET A 18 -10.11 -13.33 -9.93
N LYS A 19 -10.13 -14.61 -9.49
CA LYS A 19 -11.34 -15.24 -8.93
C LYS A 19 -11.77 -14.48 -7.67
N GLY A 20 -13.00 -13.98 -7.65
CA GLY A 20 -13.54 -13.17 -6.56
C GLY A 20 -13.31 -11.66 -6.71
N TRP A 21 -12.62 -11.22 -7.77
CA TRP A 21 -12.52 -9.81 -8.11
C TRP A 21 -13.81 -9.35 -8.81
N GLY A 22 -14.33 -8.18 -8.43
CA GLY A 22 -15.49 -7.58 -9.10
C GLY A 22 -15.18 -7.15 -10.54
N LYS A 23 -16.21 -6.74 -11.29
CA LYS A 23 -16.09 -6.38 -12.72
C LYS A 23 -15.12 -5.22 -13.01
N ALA A 24 -14.89 -4.33 -12.05
CA ALA A 24 -14.01 -3.18 -12.21
C ALA A 24 -12.72 -3.35 -11.42
N VAL A 25 -11.60 -3.18 -12.11
CA VAL A 25 -10.24 -3.18 -11.53
C VAL A 25 -9.51 -1.91 -11.94
N VAL A 26 -8.79 -1.32 -11.01
CA VAL A 26 -7.89 -0.20 -11.26
C VAL A 26 -6.49 -0.76 -11.32
N ALA A 27 -5.79 -0.48 -12.41
CA ALA A 27 -4.37 -0.81 -12.56
C ALA A 27 -3.54 0.42 -12.21
N HIS A 28 -2.50 0.22 -11.40
CA HIS A 28 -1.46 1.23 -11.21
C HIS A 28 -0.10 0.55 -11.22
N ARG A 29 0.86 1.21 -11.87
CA ARG A 29 2.26 0.78 -11.86
C ARG A 29 2.99 1.51 -10.75
N ASP A 30 3.84 0.79 -10.03
CA ASP A 30 4.84 1.34 -9.14
C ASP A 30 6.17 0.67 -9.43
N SER A 31 7.16 1.44 -9.90
CA SER A 31 8.49 0.94 -10.28
C SER A 31 8.36 -0.28 -11.22
N ASP A 32 8.65 -1.48 -10.71
CA ASP A 32 8.64 -2.75 -11.43
C ASP A 32 7.42 -3.64 -11.13
N VAL A 33 6.45 -3.13 -10.36
CA VAL A 33 5.26 -3.86 -9.93
C VAL A 33 4.00 -3.26 -10.56
N LEU A 34 3.15 -4.11 -11.13
CA LEU A 34 1.79 -3.76 -11.51
C LEU A 34 0.84 -4.16 -10.38
N ILE A 35 0.19 -3.18 -9.77
CA ILE A 35 -0.83 -3.40 -8.76
C ILE A 35 -2.19 -3.32 -9.44
N LEU A 36 -2.94 -4.40 -9.33
CA LEU A 36 -4.36 -4.44 -9.68
C LEU A 36 -5.15 -4.41 -8.36
N GLU A 37 -6.17 -3.57 -8.29
CA GLU A 37 -6.97 -3.42 -7.08
C GLU A 37 -8.41 -3.02 -7.38
N SER A 38 -9.33 -3.24 -6.42
CA SER A 38 -10.69 -2.73 -6.55
C SER A 38 -10.72 -1.19 -6.45
N PRO A 39 -11.72 -0.50 -7.03
CA PRO A 39 -11.84 0.95 -6.90
C PRO A 39 -11.86 1.45 -5.45
N ALA A 40 -12.54 0.72 -4.56
CA ALA A 40 -12.59 1.04 -3.13
C ALA A 40 -11.20 0.95 -2.49
N ARG A 41 -10.43 -0.11 -2.80
CA ARG A 41 -9.06 -0.28 -2.31
C ARG A 41 -8.12 0.81 -2.83
N ALA A 42 -8.24 1.17 -4.11
CA ALA A 42 -7.49 2.28 -4.71
C ALA A 42 -7.78 3.60 -4.00
N ALA A 43 -9.05 3.88 -3.69
CA ALA A 43 -9.44 5.09 -2.95
C ALA A 43 -8.85 5.09 -1.53
N SER A 44 -8.94 3.98 -0.80
CA SER A 44 -8.34 3.82 0.53
C SER A 44 -6.82 4.03 0.50
N ARG A 45 -6.12 3.45 -0.47
CA ARG A 45 -4.66 3.62 -0.65
C ARG A 45 -4.29 5.06 -0.91
N LYS A 46 -4.98 5.74 -1.83
CA LYS A 46 -4.76 7.18 -2.11
C LYS A 46 -4.99 8.04 -0.87
N LYS A 47 -6.04 7.74 -0.08
CA LYS A 47 -6.32 8.43 1.18
C LYS A 47 -5.19 8.22 2.20
N LEU A 48 -4.72 6.98 2.37
CA LEU A 48 -3.61 6.66 3.27
C LEU A 48 -2.32 7.37 2.85
N ALA A 49 -1.96 7.33 1.57
CA ALA A 49 -0.78 8.01 1.05
C ALA A 49 -0.81 9.52 1.34
N ARG A 50 -1.97 10.16 1.19
CA ARG A 50 -2.17 11.57 1.54
C ARG A 50 -1.95 11.82 3.05
N MET A 51 -2.49 10.96 3.90
CA MET A 51 -2.30 11.07 5.36
C MET A 51 -0.83 10.92 5.75
N VAL A 52 -0.15 9.91 5.20
CA VAL A 52 1.29 9.70 5.42
C VAL A 52 2.10 10.90 4.94
N GLY A 53 1.76 11.48 3.78
CA GLY A 53 2.40 12.69 3.27
C GLY A 53 2.27 13.88 4.24
N LYS A 54 1.07 14.10 4.80
CA LYS A 54 0.84 15.15 5.81
C LYS A 54 1.68 14.92 7.07
N VAL A 55 1.72 13.69 7.58
CA VAL A 55 2.52 13.34 8.77
C VAL A 55 4.01 13.56 8.51
N ARG A 56 4.52 13.11 7.36
CA ARG A 56 5.93 13.31 6.99
C ARG A 56 6.29 14.79 6.88
N ARG A 57 5.39 15.61 6.33
CA ARG A 57 5.58 17.06 6.25
C ARG A 57 5.64 17.69 7.64
N ALA A 58 4.69 17.38 8.51
CA ALA A 58 4.68 17.88 9.89
C ALA A 58 5.94 17.45 10.66
N ALA A 59 6.36 16.19 10.52
CA ALA A 59 7.60 15.71 11.14
C ALA A 59 8.84 16.48 10.67
N ARG A 60 8.91 16.84 9.39
CA ARG A 60 9.99 17.69 8.85
C ARG A 60 9.93 19.11 9.41
N GLU A 61 8.74 19.72 9.45
CA GLU A 61 8.54 21.07 10.00
C GLU A 61 8.93 21.14 11.48
N LEU A 62 8.69 20.06 12.23
CA LEU A 62 9.05 19.92 13.65
C LEU A 62 10.48 19.40 13.88
N SER A 63 11.26 19.15 12.82
CA SER A 63 12.61 18.56 12.89
C SER A 63 12.67 17.25 13.70
N ILE A 64 11.60 16.45 13.65
CA ILE A 64 11.54 15.16 14.36
C ILE A 64 12.47 14.17 13.66
N THR A 65 13.36 13.55 14.44
CA THR A 65 14.31 12.59 13.91
C THR A 65 13.68 11.19 13.77
N PRO A 66 14.20 10.33 12.88
CA PRO A 66 13.74 8.94 12.77
C PRO A 66 13.78 8.17 14.10
N GLU A 67 14.76 8.46 14.96
CA GLU A 67 14.94 7.81 16.26
C GLU A 67 13.81 8.18 17.23
N GLN A 68 13.39 9.45 17.23
CA GLN A 68 12.25 9.91 18.04
C GLN A 68 10.95 9.24 17.58
N ILE A 69 10.74 9.11 16.27
CA ILE A 69 9.59 8.38 15.72
C ILE A 69 9.64 6.91 16.14
N ALA A 70 10.80 6.27 16.05
CA ALA A 70 10.97 4.86 16.43
C ALA A 70 10.68 4.64 17.92
N ALA A 71 11.14 5.54 18.79
CA ALA A 71 10.89 5.50 20.23
C ALA A 71 9.39 5.60 20.55
N GLU A 72 8.68 6.53 19.91
CA GLU A 72 7.22 6.69 20.08
C GLU A 72 6.44 5.49 19.55
N VAL A 73 6.81 4.96 18.38
CA VAL A 73 6.18 3.75 17.84
C VAL A 73 6.40 2.56 18.78
N ALA A 74 7.60 2.42 19.35
CA ALA A 74 7.90 1.38 20.33
C ALA A 74 7.09 1.56 21.63
N ALA A 75 6.90 2.80 22.10
CA ALA A 75 6.04 3.11 23.25
C ALA A 75 4.58 2.69 22.99
N VAL A 76 4.00 3.10 21.84
CA VAL A 76 2.63 2.73 21.46
C VAL A 76 2.46 1.23 21.34
N ARG A 77 3.44 0.51 20.76
CA ARG A 77 3.40 -0.96 20.65
C ARG A 77 3.43 -1.64 22.02
N ARG A 78 4.30 -1.19 22.92
CA ARG A 78 4.36 -1.71 24.30
C ARG A 78 3.05 -1.47 25.05
N GLU A 79 2.46 -0.29 24.90
CA GLU A 79 1.18 0.04 25.53
C GLU A 79 0.03 -0.83 25.00
N ARG A 80 -0.04 -1.06 23.68
CA ARG A 80 -1.05 -1.95 23.11
C ARG A 80 -0.89 -3.39 23.58
N ALA A 81 0.34 -3.89 23.65
CA ALA A 81 0.63 -5.24 24.09
C ALA A 81 0.26 -5.47 25.57
N ARG A 82 0.20 -4.41 26.40
CA ARG A 82 -0.29 -4.50 27.79
C ARG A 82 -1.81 -4.52 27.90
N ARG A 83 -2.51 -4.01 26.88
CA ARG A 83 -3.99 -3.91 26.86
C ARG A 83 -4.67 -5.08 26.15
N SER A 84 -3.88 -5.96 25.54
CA SER A 84 -4.29 -7.23 24.92
C SER A 84 -4.07 -8.37 25.88
#